data_AF-A0A935BUV5-F1
#
_entry.id   AF-A0A935BUV5-F1
#
_cell.length_a   1.000
_cell.length_b   1.000
_cell.length_c   1.000
_cell.angle_alpha   90.00
_cell.angle_beta   90.00
_cell.angle_gamma   90.00
#
_symmetry.space_group_name_H-M   'P 1'
#
loop_
_entity.id
_entity.type
_entity.pdbx_description
1 polymer ?
#
loop_
_entity_poly.entity_id
_entity_poly.type
_entity_poly.pdbx_seq_one_letter_code
_entity_poly.pdbx_strand_id
1 'polypeptide(L)'
;MSGTPVKIGPFTNGLNILNEPTTIADTECVELLNFDVDLDGSIVSRPPIVEISNGIAGGTHYLGMFISTTGVVYFIYQIGTTCRAYDVAGNSWSTIASNTIISNCVQYQNKLWLIADVTSASNGGSWEPVGGFTLVATMPRGIFGCVYKERLFIATGPGSTNPSRINFSGAANFSSWTGTDFFDIANGDGQYILRIHSWAGQIAVFKQNSTYTFGYDSLPTKGVTQLQSNTIGIASTWALAEFENTLYVLWGNYLYSVTNWNWDQINIKVPFSLYSYKAKTSWTDFTVSIVNNRLIVRFYDNFYVYGLKTRAFSMWRFNTASFTPSSFVRYPLLDSTTGQTFYMCADYDKSKSRVYKFIDTVNGANTETFDCSITTKTYDFNVPYTFKRLFHWGVDLFAKTQVQFKVIPIAYNIPVTWGQLNSQGIKWSQLKSWARVLDVSLDVSDSATSANPTNVRTYIKLVKSLRFRQLAFRIISTVDGSINTGPLRIFSVTAFTNNKELVTKKIS
;
A
#
# COMPACT_ATOMS: atom_id res chain seq x y z
N MET A 1 29.88 -32.20 15.27
CA MET A 1 28.97 -31.07 14.99
C MET A 1 29.66 -29.81 15.44
N SER A 2 30.20 -28.99 14.54
CA SER A 2 31.11 -27.89 14.91
C SER A 2 30.96 -26.66 14.01
N GLY A 3 29.87 -25.91 14.23
CA GLY A 3 29.69 -24.54 13.75
C GLY A 3 29.25 -23.65 14.91
N THR A 4 29.72 -22.41 14.97
CA THR A 4 29.25 -21.43 15.95
C THR A 4 27.88 -20.90 15.52
N PRO A 5 26.86 -20.87 16.41
CA PRO A 5 25.56 -20.33 16.07
C PRO A 5 25.63 -18.82 15.89
N VAL A 6 25.11 -18.32 14.76
CA VAL A 6 24.92 -16.90 14.49
C VAL A 6 23.43 -16.67 14.28
N LYS A 7 22.84 -15.85 15.16
CA LYS A 7 21.46 -15.42 15.04
C LYS A 7 21.34 -14.34 13.97
N ILE A 8 20.34 -14.49 13.10
CA ILE A 8 19.96 -13.58 12.03
C ILE A 8 18.54 -13.08 12.31
N GLY A 9 18.37 -11.76 12.26
CA GLY A 9 17.21 -11.07 12.81
C GLY A 9 17.37 -10.76 14.32
N PRO A 10 16.38 -10.11 14.96
CA PRO A 10 15.03 -9.84 14.45
C PRO A 10 15.00 -8.76 13.36
N PHE A 11 14.04 -8.86 12.44
CA PHE A 11 13.93 -7.97 11.28
C PHE A 11 13.13 -6.71 11.60
N THR A 12 13.45 -6.06 12.72
CA THR A 12 12.67 -4.94 13.29
C THR A 12 12.64 -3.70 12.41
N ASN A 13 13.63 -3.52 11.53
CA ASN A 13 13.71 -2.37 10.63
C ASN A 13 13.04 -2.64 9.26
N GLY A 14 12.58 -3.87 9.03
CA GLY A 14 11.81 -4.25 7.85
C GLY A 14 12.59 -4.19 6.54
N LEU A 15 11.91 -3.75 5.49
CA LEU A 15 12.40 -3.73 4.11
C LEU A 15 13.42 -2.60 3.87
N ASN A 16 14.54 -2.92 3.22
CA ASN A 16 15.47 -1.96 2.64
C ASN A 16 15.83 -2.39 1.21
N ILE A 17 15.39 -1.59 0.23
CA ILE A 17 15.63 -1.81 -1.21
C ILE A 17 16.46 -0.70 -1.85
N LEU A 18 16.85 0.32 -1.08
CA LEU A 18 17.72 1.38 -1.56
C LEU A 18 19.17 0.90 -1.64
N ASN A 19 19.64 0.28 -0.57
CA ASN A 19 21.03 -0.11 -0.39
C ASN A 19 21.30 -1.50 -0.99
N GLU A 20 22.55 -1.74 -1.37
CA GLU A 20 22.98 -3.05 -1.86
C GLU A 20 22.78 -4.13 -0.75
N PRO A 21 22.32 -5.35 -1.09
CA PRO A 21 22.13 -6.45 -0.15
C PRO A 21 23.29 -6.79 0.79
N THR A 22 24.52 -6.40 0.48
CA THR A 22 25.71 -6.62 1.33
C THR A 22 25.88 -5.54 2.41
N THR A 23 25.23 -4.38 2.24
CA THR A 23 25.43 -3.17 3.06
C THR A 23 24.28 -2.87 4.02
N ILE A 24 23.13 -3.52 3.85
CA ILE A 24 21.98 -3.32 4.74
C ILE A 24 22.24 -3.85 6.16
N ALA A 25 21.48 -3.35 7.13
CA ALA A 25 21.64 -3.75 8.53
C ALA A 25 21.17 -5.20 8.76
N ASP A 26 21.67 -5.86 9.81
CA ASP A 26 21.24 -7.23 10.17
C ASP A 26 19.77 -7.32 10.58
N THR A 27 19.17 -6.18 10.95
CA THR A 27 17.76 -6.03 11.31
C THR A 27 16.85 -5.68 10.12
N GLU A 28 17.41 -5.68 8.90
CA GLU A 28 16.71 -5.35 7.65
C GLU A 28 16.68 -6.54 6.69
N CYS A 29 15.72 -6.50 5.76
CA CYS A 29 15.54 -7.50 4.70
C CYS A 29 15.60 -6.86 3.32
N VAL A 30 16.10 -7.61 2.35
CA VAL A 30 16.08 -7.23 0.93
C VAL A 30 14.69 -7.42 0.33
N GLU A 31 13.97 -8.44 0.78
CA GLU A 31 12.60 -8.73 0.37
C GLU A 31 11.77 -9.06 1.62
N LEU A 32 10.59 -8.44 1.73
CA LEU A 32 9.60 -8.69 2.78
C LEU A 32 8.20 -8.58 2.17
N LEU A 33 7.78 -9.65 1.49
CA LEU A 33 6.56 -9.72 0.68
C LEU A 33 5.42 -10.40 1.44
N ASN A 34 4.25 -9.74 1.47
CA ASN A 34 3.02 -10.18 2.14
C ASN A 34 3.20 -10.50 3.64
N PHE A 35 4.18 -9.87 4.26
CA PHE A 35 4.43 -9.90 5.70
C PHE A 35 4.27 -8.50 6.30
N ASP A 36 3.96 -8.44 7.58
CA ASP A 36 3.99 -7.26 8.43
C ASP A 36 5.02 -7.48 9.54
N VAL A 37 5.70 -6.40 9.94
CA VAL A 37 6.62 -6.41 11.10
C VAL A 37 5.80 -6.15 12.35
N ASP A 38 5.84 -7.09 13.31
CA ASP A 38 5.15 -6.98 14.60
C ASP A 38 6.06 -6.30 15.64
N LEU A 39 5.48 -5.83 16.75
CA LEU A 39 6.20 -5.09 17.80
C LEU A 39 7.20 -5.96 18.58
N ASP A 40 7.00 -7.28 18.57
CA ASP A 40 7.94 -8.25 19.15
C ASP A 40 9.16 -8.54 18.24
N GLY A 41 9.21 -7.91 17.05
CA GLY A 41 10.25 -8.12 16.04
C GLY A 41 10.06 -9.36 15.18
N SER A 42 8.97 -10.12 15.38
CA SER A 42 8.56 -11.18 14.47
C SER A 42 7.94 -10.59 13.20
N ILE A 43 7.98 -11.37 12.12
CA ILE A 43 7.27 -11.05 10.88
C ILE A 43 6.08 -11.97 10.73
N VAL A 44 4.92 -11.42 10.41
CA VAL A 44 3.63 -12.12 10.40
C VAL A 44 2.97 -11.93 9.04
N SER A 45 2.46 -13.00 8.42
CA SER A 45 1.73 -12.88 7.16
C SER A 45 0.54 -11.95 7.31
N ARG A 46 0.26 -11.12 6.31
CA ARG A 46 -0.95 -10.30 6.29
C ARG A 46 -2.23 -11.15 6.36
N PRO A 47 -3.35 -10.63 6.87
CA PRO A 47 -4.65 -11.30 6.76
C PRO A 47 -5.19 -11.29 5.32
N PRO A 48 -6.18 -12.15 5.00
CA PRO A 48 -6.78 -12.22 3.67
C PRO A 48 -7.73 -11.04 3.42
N ILE A 49 -7.79 -10.61 2.16
CA ILE A 49 -8.75 -9.65 1.63
C ILE A 49 -9.74 -10.44 0.78
N VAL A 50 -11.04 -10.21 0.97
CA VAL A 50 -12.08 -10.97 0.28
C VAL A 50 -12.90 -10.07 -0.63
N GLU A 51 -13.24 -10.59 -1.80
CA GLU A 51 -14.22 -9.96 -2.68
C GLU A 51 -15.62 -10.21 -2.10
N ILE A 52 -16.42 -9.15 -1.94
CA ILE A 52 -17.84 -9.27 -1.65
C ILE A 52 -18.56 -9.36 -2.99
N SER A 53 -19.50 -10.31 -3.10
CA SER A 53 -20.36 -10.43 -4.28
C SER A 53 -21.03 -9.08 -4.55
N ASN A 54 -20.63 -8.43 -5.63
CA ASN A 54 -21.21 -7.16 -6.03
C ASN A 54 -22.18 -7.38 -7.18
N GLY A 55 -23.48 -7.28 -6.88
CA GLY A 55 -24.57 -7.41 -7.85
C GLY A 55 -24.67 -6.25 -8.86
N ILE A 56 -23.54 -5.63 -9.23
CA ILE A 56 -23.49 -4.47 -10.13
C ILE A 56 -22.46 -4.70 -11.24
N ALA A 57 -22.78 -4.23 -12.44
CA ALA A 57 -21.89 -4.18 -13.59
C ALA A 57 -21.22 -2.79 -13.74
N GLY A 58 -19.92 -2.78 -14.06
CA GLY A 58 -19.13 -1.57 -14.34
C GLY A 58 -18.14 -1.16 -13.25
N GLY A 59 -17.11 -0.40 -13.63
CA GLY A 59 -16.03 0.08 -12.74
C GLY A 59 -16.53 0.74 -11.47
N THR A 60 -16.12 0.24 -10.31
CA THR A 60 -16.44 0.84 -9.00
C THR A 60 -15.35 1.83 -8.58
N HIS A 61 -15.73 3.02 -8.12
CA HIS A 61 -14.80 3.98 -7.51
C HIS A 61 -15.40 4.53 -6.23
N TYR A 62 -14.69 4.39 -5.11
CA TYR A 62 -15.15 4.89 -3.82
C TYR A 62 -15.09 6.42 -3.77
N LEU A 63 -16.12 7.05 -3.20
CA LEU A 63 -16.24 8.51 -3.11
C LEU A 63 -16.29 9.03 -1.67
N GLY A 64 -16.83 8.24 -0.75
CA GLY A 64 -17.06 8.64 0.63
C GLY A 64 -18.09 7.74 1.31
N MET A 65 -18.53 8.17 2.48
CA MET A 65 -19.43 7.40 3.34
C MET A 65 -20.52 8.31 3.89
N PHE A 66 -21.68 7.73 4.16
CA PHE A 66 -22.80 8.39 4.80
C PHE A 66 -23.33 7.53 5.95
N ILE A 67 -23.60 8.15 7.09
CA ILE A 67 -24.26 7.52 8.23
C ILE A 67 -25.63 8.16 8.41
N SER A 68 -26.70 7.38 8.26
CA SER A 68 -28.07 7.89 8.44
C SER A 68 -28.36 8.23 9.90
N THR A 69 -29.44 8.97 10.13
CA THR A 69 -29.96 9.26 11.48
C THR A 69 -30.37 8.00 12.24
N THR A 70 -30.69 6.91 11.53
CA THR A 70 -31.00 5.60 12.10
C THR A 70 -29.75 4.74 12.37
N GLY A 71 -28.55 5.23 12.03
CA GLY A 71 -27.28 4.53 12.25
C GLY A 71 -26.87 3.56 11.13
N VAL A 72 -27.57 3.56 9.99
CA VAL A 72 -27.21 2.74 8.82
C VAL A 72 -26.05 3.39 8.09
N VAL A 73 -25.00 2.61 7.81
CA VAL A 73 -23.79 3.07 7.14
C VAL A 73 -23.84 2.70 5.65
N TYR A 74 -23.74 3.73 4.81
CA TYR A 74 -23.69 3.59 3.36
C TYR A 74 -22.30 3.96 2.83
N PHE A 75 -21.71 3.08 2.04
CA PHE A 75 -20.52 3.41 1.24
C PHE A 75 -20.96 3.94 -0.11
N ILE A 76 -20.37 5.05 -0.54
CA ILE A 76 -20.77 5.76 -1.74
C ILE A 76 -19.79 5.45 -2.85
N TYR A 77 -20.30 5.01 -3.99
CA TYR A 77 -19.50 4.63 -5.15
C TYR A 77 -19.99 5.33 -6.42
N GLN A 78 -19.04 5.75 -7.25
CA GLN A 78 -19.29 6.04 -8.65
C GLN A 78 -19.16 4.74 -9.45
N ILE A 79 -20.15 4.48 -10.31
CA ILE A 79 -20.19 3.32 -11.22
C ILE A 79 -20.62 3.82 -12.61
N GLY A 80 -19.66 3.93 -13.52
CA GLY A 80 -19.88 4.55 -14.83
C GLY A 80 -20.36 6.00 -14.68
N THR A 81 -21.58 6.29 -15.13
CA THR A 81 -22.26 7.60 -14.98
C THR A 81 -23.35 7.59 -13.89
N THR A 82 -23.36 6.58 -13.03
CA THR A 82 -24.31 6.46 -11.91
C THR A 82 -23.60 6.52 -10.57
N CYS A 83 -24.16 7.25 -9.62
CA CYS A 83 -23.71 7.25 -8.23
C CYS A 83 -24.64 6.35 -7.41
N ARG A 84 -24.07 5.46 -6.58
CA ARG A 84 -24.83 4.50 -5.78
C ARG A 84 -24.36 4.48 -4.33
N ALA A 85 -25.29 4.17 -3.44
CA ALA A 85 -25.03 3.86 -2.04
C ALA A 85 -25.11 2.34 -1.83
N TYR A 86 -24.16 1.81 -1.07
CA TYR A 86 -24.11 0.42 -0.64
C TYR A 86 -24.34 0.32 0.86
N ASP A 87 -25.45 -0.28 1.26
CA ASP A 87 -25.71 -0.67 2.64
C ASP A 87 -24.95 -1.96 2.95
N VAL A 88 -23.95 -1.84 3.82
CA VAL A 88 -23.08 -2.97 4.18
C VAL A 88 -23.80 -4.00 5.05
N ALA A 89 -24.69 -3.55 5.94
CA ALA A 89 -25.41 -4.45 6.85
C ALA A 89 -26.54 -5.17 6.12
N GLY A 90 -27.28 -4.44 5.27
CA GLY A 90 -28.34 -5.00 4.44
C GLY A 90 -27.86 -5.70 3.17
N ASN A 91 -26.56 -5.63 2.86
CA ASN A 91 -25.97 -6.14 1.62
C ASN A 91 -26.76 -5.71 0.36
N SER A 92 -27.09 -4.41 0.29
CA SER A 92 -28.02 -3.90 -0.72
C SER A 92 -27.51 -2.60 -1.35
N TRP A 93 -27.91 -2.36 -2.60
CA TRP A 93 -27.51 -1.19 -3.36
C TRP A 93 -28.70 -0.31 -3.70
N SER A 94 -28.55 1.00 -3.49
CA SER A 94 -29.51 2.02 -3.91
C SER A 94 -28.87 2.99 -4.89
N THR A 95 -29.63 3.41 -5.90
CA THR A 95 -29.17 4.43 -6.84
C THR A 95 -29.44 5.81 -6.26
N ILE A 96 -28.41 6.65 -6.24
CA ILE A 96 -28.49 8.03 -5.76
C ILE A 96 -28.80 8.96 -6.92
N ALA A 97 -27.95 8.94 -7.95
CA ALA A 97 -28.07 9.80 -9.12
C ALA A 97 -27.68 9.03 -10.38
N SER A 98 -28.38 9.32 -11.48
CA SER A 98 -28.09 8.80 -12.81
C SER A 98 -27.58 9.92 -13.72
N ASN A 99 -26.79 9.57 -14.74
CA ASN A 99 -26.22 10.52 -15.71
C ASN A 99 -25.43 11.68 -15.06
N THR A 100 -24.85 11.43 -13.89
CA THR A 100 -24.08 12.41 -13.13
C THR A 100 -22.79 11.74 -12.67
N ILE A 101 -21.66 12.39 -12.98
CA ILE A 101 -20.35 11.91 -12.55
C ILE A 101 -20.01 12.66 -11.27
N ILE A 102 -19.93 11.94 -10.15
CA ILE A 102 -19.59 12.50 -8.85
C ILE A 102 -18.09 12.28 -8.59
N SER A 103 -17.40 13.33 -8.16
CA SER A 103 -15.96 13.30 -7.87
C SER A 103 -15.68 13.08 -6.39
N ASN A 104 -16.53 13.63 -5.51
CA ASN A 104 -16.40 13.53 -4.06
C ASN A 104 -17.75 13.73 -3.37
N CYS A 105 -17.86 13.31 -2.12
CA CYS A 105 -19.03 13.59 -1.28
C CYS A 105 -18.65 13.88 0.16
N VAL A 106 -19.49 14.67 0.84
CA VAL A 106 -19.35 15.02 2.26
C VAL A 106 -20.70 14.92 2.97
N GLN A 107 -20.70 14.62 4.25
CA GLN A 107 -21.91 14.61 5.07
C GLN A 107 -22.05 15.89 5.88
N TYR A 108 -23.22 16.52 5.86
CA TYR A 108 -23.55 17.67 6.70
C TYR A 108 -25.07 17.78 6.92
N GLN A 109 -25.50 18.12 8.13
CA GLN A 109 -26.93 18.22 8.52
C GLN A 109 -27.77 17.00 8.06
N ASN A 110 -27.28 15.79 8.34
CA ASN A 110 -27.94 14.52 7.97
C ASN A 110 -28.17 14.28 6.47
N LYS A 111 -27.54 15.09 5.61
CA LYS A 111 -27.55 14.94 4.15
C LYS A 111 -26.18 14.54 3.65
N LEU A 112 -26.17 13.72 2.62
CA LEU A 112 -24.98 13.48 1.81
C LEU A 112 -24.94 14.53 0.69
N TRP A 113 -23.92 15.37 0.68
CA TRP A 113 -23.68 16.34 -0.38
C TRP A 113 -22.72 15.75 -1.39
N LEU A 114 -23.14 15.70 -2.65
CA LEU A 114 -22.45 15.08 -3.76
C LEU A 114 -21.92 16.18 -4.67
N ILE A 115 -20.61 16.18 -4.89
CA ILE A 115 -19.92 17.14 -5.74
C ILE A 115 -19.79 16.53 -7.12
N ALA A 116 -20.41 17.16 -8.10
CA ALA A 116 -20.27 16.75 -9.48
C ALA A 116 -18.88 17.10 -10.01
N ASP A 117 -18.30 16.17 -10.77
CA ASP A 117 -17.06 16.40 -11.51
C ASP A 117 -17.23 17.52 -12.54
N VAL A 118 -16.14 18.21 -12.88
CA VAL A 118 -16.17 19.30 -13.89
C VAL A 118 -16.67 18.83 -15.25
N THR A 119 -16.48 17.55 -15.59
CA THR A 119 -16.93 16.92 -16.84
C THR A 119 -18.36 16.39 -16.78
N SER A 120 -18.98 16.37 -15.59
CA SER A 120 -20.35 15.90 -15.42
C SER A 120 -21.33 16.77 -16.21
N ALA A 121 -22.34 16.16 -16.83
CA ALA A 121 -23.40 16.89 -17.52
C ALA A 121 -24.30 17.69 -16.56
N SER A 122 -24.48 17.16 -15.34
CA SER A 122 -25.34 17.71 -14.29
C SER A 122 -24.52 18.22 -13.11
N ASN A 123 -25.09 19.19 -12.37
CA ASN A 123 -24.51 19.71 -11.14
C ASN A 123 -24.67 18.74 -9.96
N GLY A 124 -23.99 19.06 -8.86
CA GLY A 124 -24.10 18.32 -7.61
C GLY A 124 -25.43 18.56 -6.90
N GLY A 125 -25.57 17.95 -5.72
CA GLY A 125 -26.78 18.07 -4.93
C GLY A 125 -26.70 17.37 -3.59
N SER A 126 -27.83 17.28 -2.91
CA SER A 126 -27.95 16.56 -1.65
C SER A 126 -28.71 15.24 -1.84
N TRP A 127 -28.39 14.24 -1.05
CA TRP A 127 -29.13 12.98 -0.99
C TRP A 127 -29.44 12.58 0.44
N GLU A 128 -30.62 12.00 0.63
CA GLU A 128 -31.03 11.28 1.83
C GLU A 128 -31.64 9.92 1.43
N PRO A 129 -31.47 8.85 2.23
CA PRO A 129 -32.00 7.54 1.89
C PRO A 129 -33.50 7.49 1.58
N VAL A 130 -34.30 8.29 2.30
CA VAL A 130 -35.76 8.36 2.14
C VAL A 130 -36.16 9.52 1.22
N GLY A 131 -35.50 10.68 1.36
CA GLY A 131 -35.80 11.89 0.59
C GLY A 131 -35.32 11.86 -0.86
N GLY A 132 -34.45 10.91 -1.21
CA GLY A 132 -33.88 10.80 -2.55
C GLY A 132 -32.84 11.89 -2.85
N PHE A 133 -32.47 12.00 -4.12
CA PHE A 133 -31.51 13.00 -4.60
C PHE A 133 -32.21 14.28 -5.03
N THR A 134 -31.70 15.40 -4.53
CA THR A 134 -32.16 16.76 -4.85
C THR A 134 -31.01 17.54 -5.48
N LEU A 135 -31.17 17.87 -6.76
CA LEU A 135 -30.21 18.67 -7.53
C LEU A 135 -30.14 20.10 -7.00
N VAL A 136 -28.92 20.65 -6.91
CA VAL A 136 -28.70 22.09 -6.65
C VAL A 136 -28.05 22.71 -7.88
N ALA A 137 -28.87 23.38 -8.70
CA ALA A 137 -28.44 23.92 -10.01
C ALA A 137 -27.29 24.93 -9.91
N THR A 138 -27.22 25.68 -8.82
CA THR A 138 -26.17 26.69 -8.57
C THR A 138 -24.89 26.11 -7.97
N MET A 139 -24.89 24.83 -7.55
CA MET A 139 -23.73 24.20 -6.92
C MET A 139 -22.59 24.04 -7.94
N PRO A 140 -21.40 24.59 -7.66
CA PRO A 140 -20.24 24.45 -8.54
C PRO A 140 -19.81 23.00 -8.71
N ARG A 141 -19.25 22.71 -9.89
CA ARG A 141 -18.59 21.43 -10.18
C ARG A 141 -17.13 21.50 -9.75
N GLY A 142 -16.55 20.37 -9.38
CA GLY A 142 -15.16 20.30 -8.95
C GLY A 142 -14.65 18.89 -8.73
N ILE A 143 -13.39 18.78 -8.33
CA ILE A 143 -12.70 17.50 -8.12
C ILE A 143 -12.79 16.99 -6.68
N PHE A 144 -12.89 17.90 -5.70
CA PHE A 144 -12.92 17.53 -4.28
C PHE A 144 -13.54 18.62 -3.43
N GLY A 145 -14.13 18.26 -2.29
CA GLY A 145 -14.63 19.22 -1.32
C GLY A 145 -14.35 18.84 0.12
N CYS A 146 -14.44 19.83 0.99
CA CYS A 146 -14.37 19.64 2.43
C CYS A 146 -15.31 20.62 3.15
N VAL A 147 -15.71 20.26 4.36
CA VAL A 147 -16.49 21.14 5.23
C VAL A 147 -15.54 21.85 6.18
N TYR A 148 -15.66 23.17 6.28
CA TYR A 148 -14.91 23.98 7.22
C TYR A 148 -15.78 25.14 7.71
N LYS A 149 -15.84 25.37 9.03
CA LYS A 149 -16.68 26.42 9.67
C LYS A 149 -18.11 26.48 9.08
N GLU A 150 -18.77 25.32 9.04
CA GLU A 150 -20.15 25.15 8.55
C GLU A 150 -20.39 25.60 7.10
N ARG A 151 -19.35 25.58 6.25
CA ARG A 151 -19.46 25.82 4.81
C ARG A 151 -18.85 24.67 4.04
N LEU A 152 -19.43 24.39 2.88
CA LEU A 152 -18.86 23.48 1.92
C LEU A 152 -17.92 24.25 1.00
N PHE A 153 -16.66 23.81 0.93
CA PHE A 153 -15.69 24.30 -0.03
C PHE A 153 -15.52 23.27 -1.14
N ILE A 154 -15.49 23.73 -2.40
CA ILE A 154 -15.31 22.88 -3.58
C ILE A 154 -14.13 23.40 -4.38
N ALA A 155 -13.09 22.58 -4.48
CA ALA A 155 -11.98 22.81 -5.39
C ALA A 155 -12.40 22.40 -6.80
N THR A 156 -12.29 23.32 -7.75
CA THR A 156 -12.62 23.07 -9.16
C THR A 156 -11.69 22.04 -9.79
N GLY A 157 -10.38 22.27 -9.71
CA GLY A 157 -9.36 21.33 -10.17
C GLY A 157 -9.21 21.24 -11.69
N PRO A 158 -8.51 20.20 -12.20
CA PRO A 158 -8.18 20.06 -13.61
C PRO A 158 -9.43 19.96 -14.50
N GLY A 159 -9.39 20.54 -15.70
CA GLY A 159 -10.52 20.56 -16.64
C GLY A 159 -11.50 21.74 -16.47
N SER A 160 -11.37 22.51 -15.38
CA SER A 160 -12.06 23.80 -15.19
C SER A 160 -11.38 24.94 -15.97
N THR A 161 -12.15 25.97 -16.35
CA THR A 161 -11.63 27.24 -16.89
C THR A 161 -10.65 27.93 -15.95
N ASN A 162 -10.86 27.78 -14.63
CA ASN A 162 -9.91 28.23 -13.62
C ASN A 162 -9.68 27.07 -12.64
N PRO A 163 -8.59 26.30 -12.79
CA PRO A 163 -8.35 25.11 -12.00
C PRO A 163 -7.73 25.39 -10.62
N SER A 164 -7.42 26.66 -10.33
CA SER A 164 -6.91 27.15 -9.05
C SER A 164 -8.00 27.75 -8.16
N ARG A 165 -9.27 27.63 -8.56
CA ARG A 165 -10.41 28.21 -7.86
C ARG A 165 -11.00 27.27 -6.82
N ILE A 166 -11.32 27.84 -5.66
CA ILE A 166 -12.15 27.22 -4.62
C ILE A 166 -13.42 28.04 -4.48
N ASN A 167 -14.57 27.38 -4.66
CA ASN A 167 -15.88 27.97 -4.38
C ASN A 167 -16.34 27.59 -2.97
N PHE A 168 -17.18 28.40 -2.35
CA PHE A 168 -17.75 28.10 -1.04
C PHE A 168 -19.26 28.34 -0.98
N SER A 169 -19.96 27.56 -0.15
CA SER A 169 -21.39 27.73 0.05
C SER A 169 -21.71 28.83 1.08
N GLY A 170 -22.99 29.19 1.18
CA GLY A 170 -23.55 29.88 2.34
C GLY A 170 -23.26 29.12 3.66
N ALA A 171 -23.14 29.87 4.77
CA ALA A 171 -22.97 29.27 6.10
C ALA A 171 -24.20 28.46 6.47
N ALA A 172 -23.99 27.24 6.98
CA ALA A 172 -25.00 26.27 7.38
C ALA A 172 -26.04 25.91 6.29
N ASN A 173 -25.86 26.37 5.04
CA ASN A 173 -26.75 26.12 3.92
C ASN A 173 -25.94 25.83 2.65
N PHE A 174 -25.73 24.55 2.38
CA PHE A 174 -24.93 24.09 1.23
C PHE A 174 -25.69 24.15 -0.10
N SER A 175 -26.96 24.56 -0.11
CA SER A 175 -27.71 24.83 -1.34
C SER A 175 -27.52 26.27 -1.85
N SER A 176 -26.99 27.17 -1.01
CA SER A 176 -26.81 28.59 -1.36
C SER A 176 -25.42 28.84 -1.92
N TRP A 177 -25.36 29.28 -3.18
CA TRP A 177 -24.15 29.60 -3.92
C TRP A 177 -24.39 30.89 -4.70
N THR A 178 -23.54 31.90 -4.50
CA THR A 178 -23.57 33.12 -5.31
C THR A 178 -22.42 33.13 -6.31
N GLY A 179 -22.56 33.92 -7.38
CA GLY A 179 -21.51 34.04 -8.41
C GLY A 179 -20.20 34.68 -7.91
N THR A 180 -20.18 35.23 -6.69
CA THR A 180 -19.01 35.85 -6.07
C THR A 180 -18.40 35.02 -4.95
N ASP A 181 -18.98 33.84 -4.64
CA ASP A 181 -18.53 32.99 -3.54
C ASP A 181 -17.35 32.11 -3.93
N PHE A 182 -16.24 32.74 -4.31
CA PHE A 182 -15.01 32.05 -4.67
C PHE A 182 -13.76 32.84 -4.28
N PHE A 183 -12.65 32.13 -4.20
CA PHE A 183 -11.31 32.71 -4.15
C PHE A 183 -10.36 31.81 -4.95
N ASP A 184 -9.27 32.42 -5.42
CA ASP A 184 -8.28 31.73 -6.25
C ASP A 184 -6.98 31.57 -5.45
N ILE A 185 -6.37 30.39 -5.53
CA ILE A 185 -5.09 30.09 -4.88
C ILE A 185 -3.98 30.22 -5.92
N ALA A 186 -3.12 31.24 -5.78
CA ALA A 186 -1.95 31.44 -6.64
C ALA A 186 -2.27 31.24 -8.14
N ASN A 187 -3.24 32.01 -8.66
CA ASN A 187 -3.66 31.90 -10.06
C ASN A 187 -2.52 32.32 -11.01
N GLY A 188 -2.31 31.56 -12.09
CA GLY A 188 -1.26 31.81 -13.09
C GLY A 188 0.06 31.06 -12.88
N ASP A 189 0.18 30.22 -11.84
CA ASP A 189 1.37 29.39 -11.58
C ASP A 189 1.46 28.13 -12.46
N GLY A 190 0.49 27.91 -13.36
CA GLY A 190 0.41 26.74 -14.24
C GLY A 190 0.01 25.44 -13.52
N GLN A 191 -0.40 25.51 -12.26
CA GLN A 191 -0.79 24.34 -11.47
C GLN A 191 -2.31 24.31 -11.22
N TYR A 192 -2.82 23.13 -10.93
CA TYR A 192 -4.20 22.89 -10.53
C TYR A 192 -4.31 22.31 -9.13
N ILE A 193 -5.45 22.55 -8.47
CA ILE A 193 -5.74 21.97 -7.16
C ILE A 193 -6.18 20.51 -7.34
N LEU A 194 -5.62 19.62 -6.54
CA LEU A 194 -5.96 18.19 -6.55
C LEU A 194 -6.77 17.76 -5.33
N ARG A 195 -6.52 18.37 -4.17
CA ARG A 195 -7.22 18.05 -2.92
C ARG A 195 -7.26 19.24 -1.99
N ILE A 196 -8.38 19.37 -1.26
CA ILE A 196 -8.49 20.24 -0.09
C ILE A 196 -8.88 19.40 1.12
N HIS A 197 -8.36 19.76 2.29
CA HIS A 197 -8.59 19.01 3.53
C HIS A 197 -8.67 19.97 4.71
N SER A 198 -9.71 19.84 5.53
CA SER A 198 -9.84 20.64 6.76
C SER A 198 -8.96 20.02 7.84
N TRP A 199 -7.91 20.73 8.28
CA TRP A 199 -6.93 20.24 9.24
C TRP A 199 -6.36 21.39 10.07
N ALA A 200 -6.12 21.14 11.37
CA ALA A 200 -5.51 22.11 12.29
C ALA A 200 -6.18 23.50 12.30
N GLY A 201 -7.51 23.56 12.15
CA GLY A 201 -8.26 24.82 12.16
C GLY A 201 -8.12 25.67 10.89
N GLN A 202 -7.55 25.13 9.82
CA GLN A 202 -7.40 25.74 8.50
C GLN A 202 -7.79 24.74 7.40
N ILE A 203 -7.85 25.21 6.15
CA ILE A 203 -7.94 24.34 4.97
C ILE A 203 -6.54 24.16 4.39
N ALA A 204 -6.06 22.93 4.39
CA ALA A 204 -4.90 22.52 3.62
C ALA A 204 -5.29 22.41 2.14
N VAL A 205 -4.60 23.14 1.27
CA VAL A 205 -4.83 23.14 -0.18
C VAL A 205 -3.60 22.55 -0.87
N PHE A 206 -3.78 21.37 -1.46
CA PHE A 206 -2.74 20.68 -2.20
C PHE A 206 -2.92 20.88 -3.71
N LYS A 207 -1.96 21.56 -4.32
CA LYS A 207 -1.78 21.58 -5.77
C LYS A 207 -0.83 20.46 -6.21
N GLN A 208 -0.60 20.35 -7.51
CA GLN A 208 0.28 19.33 -8.06
C GLN A 208 1.72 19.39 -7.51
N ASN A 209 2.33 20.58 -7.39
CA ASN A 209 3.72 20.75 -6.95
C ASN A 209 3.89 21.77 -5.81
N SER A 210 2.80 22.19 -5.18
CA SER A 210 2.82 23.20 -4.12
C SER A 210 1.70 22.97 -3.12
N THR A 211 1.90 23.45 -1.89
CA THR A 211 0.94 23.34 -0.79
C THR A 211 0.71 24.69 -0.15
N TYR A 212 -0.56 25.04 0.02
CA TYR A 212 -1.01 26.27 0.64
C TYR A 212 -1.92 25.96 1.83
N THR A 213 -2.07 26.93 2.72
CA THR A 213 -3.15 26.96 3.71
C THR A 213 -4.07 28.12 3.46
N PHE A 214 -5.33 27.92 3.84
CA PHE A 214 -6.34 28.96 3.83
C PHE A 214 -7.06 28.99 5.17
N GLY A 215 -7.15 30.18 5.75
CA GLY A 215 -7.92 30.43 6.96
C GLY A 215 -8.63 31.77 6.87
N TYR A 216 -9.78 31.88 7.50
CA TYR A 216 -10.51 33.15 7.59
C TYR A 216 -11.13 33.27 8.98
N ASP A 217 -11.38 34.50 9.41
CA ASP A 217 -12.06 34.77 10.68
C ASP A 217 -13.59 34.82 10.48
N SER A 218 -14.09 35.88 9.84
CA SER A 218 -15.52 36.11 9.63
C SER A 218 -16.04 35.66 8.25
N LEU A 219 -15.36 36.04 7.16
CA LEU A 219 -15.80 35.76 5.78
C LEU A 219 -14.68 35.15 4.93
N PRO A 220 -14.97 34.11 4.12
CA PRO A 220 -13.97 33.50 3.23
C PRO A 220 -13.33 34.48 2.24
N THR A 221 -14.08 35.48 1.75
CA THR A 221 -13.55 36.51 0.84
C THR A 221 -12.49 37.41 1.46
N LYS A 222 -12.39 37.44 2.80
CA LYS A 222 -11.35 38.14 3.57
C LYS A 222 -10.34 37.17 4.18
N GLY A 223 -10.35 35.92 3.73
CA GLY A 223 -9.42 34.90 4.20
C GLY A 223 -7.98 35.19 3.77
N VAL A 224 -7.05 34.59 4.50
CA VAL A 224 -5.62 34.67 4.25
C VAL A 224 -5.16 33.33 3.67
N THR A 225 -4.45 33.40 2.55
CA THR A 225 -3.76 32.27 1.94
C THR A 225 -2.28 32.33 2.26
N GLN A 226 -1.68 31.25 2.75
CA GLN A 226 -0.25 31.18 3.03
C GLN A 226 0.39 30.02 2.27
N LEU A 227 1.55 30.28 1.67
CA LEU A 227 2.36 29.24 1.04
C LEU A 227 3.10 28.45 2.13
N GLN A 228 2.93 27.13 2.14
CA GLN A 228 3.64 26.23 3.06
C GLN A 228 4.82 25.54 2.37
N SER A 229 4.65 25.13 1.11
CA SER A 229 5.71 24.56 0.31
C SER A 229 5.55 24.91 -1.16
N ASN A 230 6.62 25.37 -1.79
CA ASN A 230 6.65 25.67 -3.23
C ASN A 230 7.07 24.47 -4.09
N THR A 231 7.54 23.40 -3.45
CA THR A 231 8.12 22.25 -4.16
C THR A 231 7.37 20.96 -3.88
N ILE A 232 6.55 20.88 -2.83
CA ILE A 232 5.83 19.66 -2.45
C ILE A 232 4.33 19.91 -2.59
N GLY A 233 3.67 19.09 -3.40
CA GLY A 233 2.22 19.06 -3.60
C GLY A 233 1.63 17.71 -3.22
N ILE A 234 0.78 17.16 -4.09
CA ILE A 234 0.18 15.82 -3.93
C ILE A 234 0.14 15.08 -5.27
N ALA A 235 0.38 13.76 -5.25
CA ALA A 235 0.41 12.93 -6.46
C ALA A 235 -0.97 12.66 -7.07
N SER A 236 -2.02 12.55 -6.25
CA SER A 236 -3.41 12.31 -6.68
C SER A 236 -4.40 12.83 -5.63
N THR A 237 -5.67 12.97 -6.00
CA THR A 237 -6.73 13.35 -5.06
C THR A 237 -6.86 12.42 -3.85
N TRP A 238 -6.48 11.14 -3.98
CA TRP A 238 -6.59 10.12 -2.92
C TRP A 238 -5.23 9.75 -2.28
N ALA A 239 -4.17 10.51 -2.59
CA ALA A 239 -2.82 10.30 -2.09
C ALA A 239 -2.53 11.03 -0.76
N LEU A 240 -3.55 11.16 0.09
CA LEU A 240 -3.47 11.75 1.43
C LEU A 240 -4.30 10.94 2.43
N ALA A 241 -3.71 10.68 3.59
CA ALA A 241 -4.39 10.14 4.76
C ALA A 241 -3.99 10.91 6.02
N GLU A 242 -4.93 11.00 6.96
CA GLU A 242 -4.71 11.60 8.27
C GLU A 242 -4.72 10.51 9.33
N PHE A 243 -3.78 10.57 10.26
CA PHE A 243 -3.76 9.72 11.44
C PHE A 243 -3.34 10.55 12.64
N GLU A 244 -4.18 10.54 13.68
CA GLU A 244 -4.02 11.40 14.86
C GLU A 244 -3.93 12.88 14.46
N ASN A 245 -2.76 13.50 14.57
CA ASN A 245 -2.53 14.89 14.15
C ASN A 245 -1.42 15.01 13.08
N THR A 246 -1.16 13.92 12.35
CA THR A 246 -0.16 13.87 11.27
C THR A 246 -0.83 13.60 9.94
N LEU A 247 -0.46 14.38 8.92
CA LEU A 247 -0.85 14.08 7.54
C LEU A 247 0.23 13.25 6.87
N TYR A 248 -0.17 12.21 6.16
CA TYR A 248 0.69 11.44 5.28
C TYR A 248 0.35 11.75 3.84
N VAL A 249 1.33 12.31 3.11
CA VAL A 249 1.14 12.82 1.76
C VAL A 249 2.17 12.19 0.83
N LEU A 250 1.72 11.65 -0.30
CA LEU A 250 2.59 11.11 -1.33
C LEU A 250 2.76 12.13 -2.45
N TRP A 251 4.01 12.46 -2.78
CA TRP A 251 4.38 13.36 -3.88
C TRP A 251 5.74 12.97 -4.47
N GLY A 252 5.88 12.98 -5.81
CA GLY A 252 7.17 12.73 -6.47
C GLY A 252 7.83 11.36 -6.17
N ASN A 253 7.04 10.35 -5.84
CA ASN A 253 7.45 9.01 -5.34
C ASN A 253 7.94 8.97 -3.89
N TYR A 254 7.86 10.09 -3.17
CA TYR A 254 8.24 10.20 -1.77
C TYR A 254 7.00 10.29 -0.89
N LEU A 255 7.04 9.56 0.22
CA LEU A 255 6.02 9.62 1.25
C LEU A 255 6.49 10.57 2.34
N TYR A 256 5.73 11.63 2.59
CA TYR A 256 6.01 12.61 3.63
C TYR A 256 5.05 12.46 4.81
N SER A 257 5.57 12.53 6.03
CA SER A 257 4.79 12.90 7.22
C SER A 257 4.84 14.41 7.38
N VAL A 258 3.68 15.01 7.60
CA VAL A 258 3.53 16.44 7.83
C VAL A 258 2.98 16.66 9.23
N THR A 259 3.76 17.36 10.06
CA THR A 259 3.35 17.81 11.39
C THR A 259 3.68 19.28 11.54
N ASN A 260 2.69 20.12 11.88
CA ASN A 260 2.86 21.58 11.95
C ASN A 260 3.54 22.18 10.69
N TRP A 261 3.21 21.67 9.50
CA TRP A 261 3.81 22.07 8.22
C TRP A 261 5.31 21.78 8.04
N ASN A 262 5.92 21.02 8.96
CA ASN A 262 7.23 20.41 8.74
C ASN A 262 7.07 19.13 7.93
N TRP A 263 7.86 18.99 6.87
CA TRP A 263 7.77 17.88 5.92
C TRP A 263 8.95 16.95 6.10
N ASP A 264 8.69 15.74 6.59
CA ASP A 264 9.70 14.71 6.79
C ASP A 264 9.46 13.54 5.83
N GLN A 265 10.46 13.20 5.02
CA GLN A 265 10.38 12.03 4.14
C GLN A 265 10.55 10.74 4.95
N ILE A 266 9.63 9.79 4.77
CA ILE A 266 9.59 8.53 5.51
C ILE A 266 10.23 7.39 4.71
N ASN A 267 9.98 7.34 3.40
CA ASN A 267 10.38 6.21 2.55
C ASN A 267 11.85 6.28 2.08
N ILE A 268 12.77 6.69 2.96
CA ILE A 268 14.18 6.91 2.61
C ILE A 268 14.84 5.60 2.16
N LYS A 269 14.58 4.48 2.86
CA LYS A 269 15.15 3.15 2.56
C LYS A 269 14.36 2.33 1.56
N VAL A 270 13.17 2.81 1.19
CA VAL A 270 12.22 2.09 0.33
C VAL A 270 11.72 3.03 -0.77
N PRO A 271 12.56 3.31 -1.79
CA PRO A 271 12.09 4.00 -2.99
C PRO A 271 10.96 3.22 -3.65
N PHE A 272 9.84 3.91 -3.91
CA PHE A 272 8.70 3.29 -4.58
C PHE A 272 9.01 3.07 -6.06
N SER A 273 8.74 1.86 -6.53
CA SER A 273 9.00 1.46 -7.91
C SER A 273 7.68 1.14 -8.62
N LEU A 274 7.62 1.54 -9.88
CA LEU A 274 6.53 1.15 -10.77
C LEU A 274 6.55 -0.36 -10.93
N TYR A 275 5.44 -0.98 -10.56
CA TYR A 275 5.13 -2.35 -10.91
C TYR A 275 3.71 -2.38 -11.44
N SER A 276 3.54 -3.06 -12.57
CA SER A 276 2.23 -3.30 -13.15
C SER A 276 2.21 -4.73 -13.68
N TYR A 277 1.27 -5.53 -13.19
CA TYR A 277 1.10 -6.90 -13.64
C TYR A 277 0.56 -6.94 -15.08
N LYS A 278 -0.32 -5.99 -15.43
CA LYS A 278 -0.87 -5.75 -16.78
C LYS A 278 -1.26 -4.28 -16.92
N ALA A 279 -1.26 -3.75 -18.15
CA ALA A 279 -1.82 -2.44 -18.45
C ALA A 279 -3.31 -2.41 -18.03
N LYS A 280 -3.64 -1.56 -17.04
CA LYS A 280 -5.00 -1.34 -16.56
C LYS A 280 -5.37 0.13 -16.68
N THR A 281 -6.64 0.40 -16.92
CA THR A 281 -7.20 1.75 -16.81
C THR A 281 -7.55 1.98 -15.34
N SER A 282 -6.75 2.76 -14.64
CA SER A 282 -6.97 3.08 -13.22
C SER A 282 -7.93 4.26 -13.06
N TRP A 283 -8.68 4.27 -11.96
CA TRP A 283 -9.33 5.50 -11.48
C TRP A 283 -8.30 6.47 -10.89
N THR A 284 -7.35 5.91 -10.14
CA THR A 284 -6.25 6.62 -9.48
C THR A 284 -5.04 5.70 -9.43
N ASP A 285 -3.86 6.19 -9.80
CA ASP A 285 -2.63 5.38 -9.75
C ASP A 285 -2.02 5.30 -8.35
N PHE A 286 -2.32 6.30 -7.53
CA PHE A 286 -1.74 6.48 -6.20
C PHE A 286 -2.84 6.66 -5.17
N THR A 287 -2.78 5.90 -4.09
CA THR A 287 -3.66 6.10 -2.93
C THR A 287 -2.89 5.90 -1.64
N VAL A 288 -3.30 6.62 -0.60
CA VAL A 288 -2.76 6.46 0.76
C VAL A 288 -3.94 6.16 1.68
N SER A 289 -3.84 5.11 2.47
CA SER A 289 -4.92 4.67 3.38
C SER A 289 -4.37 4.21 4.72
N ILE A 290 -5.19 4.31 5.75
CA ILE A 290 -4.86 3.85 7.10
C ILE A 290 -5.67 2.58 7.39
N VAL A 291 -4.98 1.55 7.85
CA VAL A 291 -5.56 0.28 8.29
C VAL A 291 -5.01 -0.05 9.67
N ASN A 292 -5.80 0.19 10.71
CA ASN A 292 -5.38 0.09 12.11
C ASN A 292 -4.08 0.88 12.35
N ASN A 293 -2.97 0.18 12.66
CA ASN A 293 -1.66 0.79 12.90
C ASN A 293 -0.74 0.70 11.67
N ARG A 294 -1.31 0.53 10.47
CA ARG A 294 -0.58 0.47 9.20
C ARG A 294 -1.01 1.62 8.30
N LEU A 295 -0.03 2.26 7.70
CA LEU A 295 -0.21 3.16 6.58
C LEU A 295 0.08 2.38 5.30
N ILE A 296 -0.94 2.21 4.45
CA ILE A 296 -0.84 1.50 3.19
C ILE A 296 -0.77 2.52 2.07
N VAL A 297 0.37 2.54 1.38
CA VAL A 297 0.60 3.35 0.19
C VAL A 297 0.52 2.45 -1.03
N ARG A 298 -0.51 2.66 -1.85
CA ARG A 298 -0.61 2.01 -3.14
C ARG A 298 0.13 2.85 -4.17
N PHE A 299 1.09 2.23 -4.83
CA PHE A 299 1.85 2.80 -5.94
C PHE A 299 1.71 1.85 -7.13
N TYR A 300 0.74 2.12 -8.00
CA TYR A 300 0.27 1.21 -9.06
C TYR A 300 -0.20 -0.15 -8.52
N ASP A 301 0.46 -1.26 -8.88
CA ASP A 301 0.12 -2.61 -8.39
C ASP A 301 0.91 -3.02 -7.12
N ASN A 302 1.88 -2.21 -6.68
CA ASN A 302 2.59 -2.45 -5.42
C ASN A 302 1.90 -1.74 -4.25
N PHE A 303 1.86 -2.40 -3.10
CA PHE A 303 1.36 -1.84 -1.85
C PHE A 303 2.51 -1.81 -0.86
N TYR A 304 2.97 -0.61 -0.52
CA TYR A 304 3.97 -0.41 0.51
C TYR A 304 3.26 -0.19 1.83
N VAL A 305 3.59 -1.00 2.83
CA VAL A 305 2.93 -0.99 4.13
C VAL A 305 3.93 -0.49 5.15
N TYR A 306 3.63 0.65 5.75
CA TYR A 306 4.42 1.26 6.80
C TYR A 306 3.73 1.04 8.14
N GLY A 307 4.38 0.33 9.06
CA GLY A 307 3.89 0.18 10.42
C GLY A 307 4.05 1.50 11.18
N LEU A 308 2.94 2.13 11.57
CA LEU A 308 2.94 3.42 12.27
C LEU A 308 3.64 3.34 13.64
N LYS A 309 3.59 2.17 14.29
CA LYS A 309 4.27 1.92 15.56
C LYS A 309 5.68 1.35 15.40
N THR A 310 5.89 0.41 14.47
CA THR A 310 7.20 -0.23 14.25
C THR A 310 8.15 0.65 13.43
N ARG A 311 7.63 1.63 12.69
CA ARG A 311 8.36 2.51 11.78
C ARG A 311 9.17 1.74 10.73
N ALA A 312 8.67 0.57 10.35
CA ALA A 312 9.29 -0.32 9.37
C ALA A 312 8.37 -0.50 8.16
N PHE A 313 8.97 -0.63 6.98
CA PHE A 313 8.25 -0.93 5.75
C PHE A 313 8.20 -2.44 5.49
N SER A 314 7.10 -2.87 4.90
CA SER A 314 6.95 -4.14 4.20
C SER A 314 6.23 -3.90 2.87
N MET A 315 6.09 -4.94 2.05
CA MET A 315 5.40 -4.84 0.77
C MET A 315 4.32 -5.91 0.68
N TRP A 316 3.13 -5.53 0.23
CA TRP A 316 2.09 -6.47 -0.16
C TRP A 316 1.95 -6.51 -1.67
N ARG A 317 1.62 -7.69 -2.17
CA ARG A 317 1.31 -7.91 -3.58
C ARG A 317 0.19 -8.93 -3.71
N PHE A 318 -0.70 -8.65 -4.65
CA PHE A 318 -1.80 -9.52 -4.99
C PHE A 318 -1.41 -10.41 -6.19
N ASN A 319 -1.71 -11.69 -6.08
CA ASN A 319 -1.22 -12.70 -7.02
C ASN A 319 -1.96 -12.70 -8.37
N THR A 320 -3.05 -11.94 -8.50
CA THR A 320 -3.91 -11.97 -9.69
C THR A 320 -4.16 -10.56 -10.22
N ALA A 321 -4.00 -10.36 -11.53
CA ALA A 321 -4.29 -9.09 -12.19
C ALA A 321 -5.70 -8.56 -11.91
N SER A 322 -6.67 -9.46 -11.76
CA SER A 322 -8.07 -9.12 -11.53
C SER A 322 -8.40 -8.82 -10.07
N PHE A 323 -7.45 -9.02 -9.15
CA PHE A 323 -7.66 -8.85 -7.72
C PHE A 323 -6.74 -7.73 -7.22
N THR A 324 -7.20 -6.49 -7.29
CA THR A 324 -6.38 -5.35 -6.91
C THR A 324 -7.19 -4.25 -6.24
N PRO A 325 -7.22 -4.25 -4.90
CA PRO A 325 -7.89 -3.21 -4.12
C PRO A 325 -7.36 -1.80 -4.43
N SER A 326 -8.20 -0.78 -4.38
CA SER A 326 -7.80 0.64 -4.38
C SER A 326 -7.43 1.11 -2.95
N SER A 327 -8.12 2.10 -2.39
CA SER A 327 -7.93 2.61 -1.03
C SER A 327 -8.77 1.89 0.01
N PHE A 328 -8.19 1.56 1.17
CA PHE A 328 -8.91 0.98 2.30
C PHE A 328 -9.59 2.06 3.13
N VAL A 329 -10.86 1.84 3.44
CA VAL A 329 -11.68 2.76 4.23
C VAL A 329 -12.29 2.01 5.40
N ARG A 330 -12.09 2.55 6.60
CA ARG A 330 -12.56 1.94 7.84
C ARG A 330 -14.09 2.04 7.97
N TYR A 331 -14.72 0.94 8.37
CA TYR A 331 -16.09 0.94 8.84
C TYR A 331 -16.19 1.65 10.20
N PRO A 332 -17.03 2.68 10.36
CA PRO A 332 -17.00 3.60 11.50
C PRO A 332 -17.56 2.97 12.77
N LEU A 333 -18.45 1.99 12.64
CA LEU A 333 -19.05 1.28 13.75
C LEU A 333 -18.28 0.00 14.04
N LEU A 334 -18.38 -0.51 15.25
CA LEU A 334 -17.92 -1.87 15.56
C LEU A 334 -19.03 -2.85 15.22
N ASP A 335 -18.67 -4.00 14.69
CA ASP A 335 -19.58 -5.13 14.56
C ASP A 335 -20.00 -5.57 15.98
N SER A 336 -21.30 -5.56 16.26
CA SER A 336 -21.83 -5.86 17.60
C SER A 336 -21.65 -7.31 18.03
N THR A 337 -21.44 -8.22 17.07
CA THR A 337 -21.30 -9.67 17.33
C THR A 337 -19.84 -10.04 17.55
N THR A 338 -18.94 -9.48 16.74
CA THR A 338 -17.50 -9.83 16.76
C THR A 338 -16.65 -8.81 17.52
N GLY A 339 -17.16 -7.61 17.78
CA GLY A 339 -16.41 -6.49 18.35
C GLY A 339 -15.31 -5.96 17.42
N GLN A 340 -15.30 -6.38 16.14
CA GLN A 340 -14.26 -6.05 15.18
C GLN A 340 -14.69 -4.91 14.25
N THR A 341 -13.72 -4.11 13.83
CA THR A 341 -13.88 -3.21 12.68
C THR A 341 -13.40 -3.92 11.42
N PHE A 342 -13.92 -3.52 10.28
CA PHE A 342 -13.46 -3.98 8.98
C PHE A 342 -13.25 -2.79 8.05
N TYR A 343 -12.62 -3.06 6.93
CA TYR A 343 -12.30 -2.07 5.92
C TYR A 343 -12.96 -2.47 4.61
N MET A 344 -13.43 -1.47 3.88
CA MET A 344 -14.01 -1.64 2.55
C MET A 344 -13.09 -0.99 1.52
N CYS A 345 -13.09 -1.54 0.32
CA CYS A 345 -12.26 -1.04 -0.76
C CYS A 345 -12.93 -1.31 -2.12
N ALA A 346 -12.83 -0.38 -3.07
CA ALA A 346 -13.23 -0.61 -4.46
C ALA A 346 -12.09 -1.32 -5.23
N ASP A 347 -12.40 -1.85 -6.41
CA ASP A 347 -11.38 -2.16 -7.40
C ASP A 347 -10.74 -0.86 -7.91
N TYR A 348 -9.42 -0.86 -8.13
CA TYR A 348 -8.80 0.30 -8.76
C TYR A 348 -9.00 0.31 -10.28
N ASP A 349 -9.19 -0.86 -10.89
CA ASP A 349 -9.39 -1.01 -12.33
C ASP A 349 -10.80 -0.55 -12.70
N LYS A 350 -10.86 0.51 -13.52
CA LYS A 350 -12.08 1.13 -14.02
C LYS A 350 -12.98 0.19 -14.84
N SER A 351 -12.47 -0.97 -15.27
CA SER A 351 -13.25 -1.98 -15.95
C SER A 351 -13.94 -2.99 -15.01
N LYS A 352 -13.63 -2.97 -13.70
CA LYS A 352 -14.05 -4.01 -12.75
C LYS A 352 -15.03 -3.48 -11.71
N SER A 353 -16.07 -4.27 -11.43
CA SER A 353 -17.12 -3.92 -10.47
C SER A 353 -16.88 -4.45 -9.06
N ARG A 354 -15.66 -4.84 -8.72
CA ARG A 354 -15.38 -5.57 -7.48
C ARG A 354 -15.37 -4.63 -6.28
N VAL A 355 -15.83 -5.15 -5.16
CA VAL A 355 -15.71 -4.49 -3.85
C VAL A 355 -15.08 -5.50 -2.91
N TYR A 356 -14.12 -5.04 -2.13
CA TYR A 356 -13.34 -5.86 -1.23
C TYR A 356 -13.65 -5.52 0.22
N LYS A 357 -13.65 -6.56 1.06
CA LYS A 357 -13.65 -6.47 2.52
C LYS A 357 -12.30 -6.92 3.05
N PHE A 358 -11.76 -6.15 3.97
CA PHE A 358 -10.59 -6.55 4.73
C PHE A 358 -10.93 -6.55 6.22
N ILE A 359 -10.67 -7.67 6.89
CA ILE A 359 -10.78 -7.78 8.34
C ILE A 359 -9.38 -8.09 8.85
N ASP A 360 -8.93 -7.32 9.83
CA ASP A 360 -7.58 -7.45 10.36
C ASP A 360 -7.46 -8.60 11.38
N THR A 361 -7.90 -9.80 10.98
CA THR A 361 -7.75 -11.01 11.77
C THR A 361 -7.78 -12.24 10.87
N VAL A 362 -7.23 -13.33 11.37
CA VAL A 362 -7.32 -14.65 10.73
C VAL A 362 -8.66 -15.28 11.15
N ASN A 363 -9.50 -15.64 10.19
CA ASN A 363 -10.77 -16.32 10.45
C ASN A 363 -10.99 -17.50 9.48
N GLY A 364 -12.06 -18.28 9.69
CA GLY A 364 -12.34 -19.47 8.88
C GLY A 364 -13.16 -19.23 7.61
N ALA A 365 -13.75 -18.04 7.46
CA ALA A 365 -14.66 -17.73 6.35
C ALA A 365 -13.98 -16.97 5.21
N ASN A 366 -13.01 -16.13 5.55
CA ASN A 366 -12.31 -15.28 4.60
C ASN A 366 -11.03 -15.98 4.13
N THR A 367 -10.90 -16.17 2.82
CA THR A 367 -9.75 -16.81 2.20
C THR A 367 -9.26 -16.00 1.00
N GLU A 368 -7.95 -15.86 0.88
CA GLU A 368 -7.28 -15.24 -0.26
C GLU A 368 -5.90 -15.91 -0.42
N THR A 369 -5.66 -16.57 -1.55
CA THR A 369 -4.35 -17.21 -1.78
C THR A 369 -3.30 -16.18 -2.21
N PHE A 370 -2.21 -16.08 -1.44
CA PHE A 370 -1.07 -15.22 -1.76
C PHE A 370 0.27 -15.85 -1.34
N ASP A 371 1.34 -15.41 -2.00
CA ASP A 371 2.70 -15.86 -1.71
C ASP A 371 3.39 -14.92 -0.73
N CYS A 372 3.90 -15.49 0.36
CA CYS A 372 4.74 -14.80 1.31
C CYS A 372 6.20 -15.13 1.04
N SER A 373 7.06 -14.11 0.99
CA SER A 373 8.51 -14.33 0.88
C SER A 373 9.33 -13.34 1.68
N ILE A 374 10.42 -13.85 2.26
CA ILE A 374 11.46 -13.04 2.89
C ILE A 374 12.82 -13.44 2.31
N THR A 375 13.62 -12.44 1.97
CA THR A 375 15.03 -12.61 1.62
C THR A 375 15.87 -11.73 2.53
N THR A 376 16.77 -12.35 3.27
CA THR A 376 17.69 -11.64 4.16
C THR A 376 18.74 -10.87 3.36
N LYS A 377 19.51 -10.04 4.05
CA LYS A 377 20.76 -9.53 3.50
C LYS A 377 21.74 -10.64 3.15
N THR A 378 22.79 -10.26 2.45
CA THR A 378 23.95 -11.11 2.21
C THR A 378 24.87 -11.07 3.42
N TYR A 379 25.11 -12.23 4.03
CA TYR A 379 26.01 -12.37 5.16
C TYR A 379 27.37 -12.90 4.72
N ASP A 380 28.41 -12.18 5.12
CA ASP A 380 29.80 -12.63 5.11
C ASP A 380 30.28 -13.09 6.50
N PHE A 381 29.44 -13.00 7.53
CA PHE A 381 29.74 -13.31 8.93
C PHE A 381 31.02 -12.63 9.45
N ASN A 382 31.22 -11.35 9.11
CA ASN A 382 32.36 -10.51 9.51
C ASN A 382 33.73 -10.98 9.01
N VAL A 383 33.78 -11.90 8.03
CA VAL A 383 35.04 -12.39 7.46
C VAL A 383 34.92 -12.49 5.93
N PRO A 384 34.96 -11.39 5.17
CA PRO A 384 34.64 -11.40 3.74
C PRO A 384 35.64 -12.19 2.87
N TYR A 385 36.89 -12.34 3.34
CA TYR A 385 38.00 -12.85 2.53
C TYR A 385 38.20 -14.37 2.59
N THR A 386 37.58 -15.08 3.53
CA THR A 386 37.75 -16.54 3.67
C THR A 386 36.50 -17.33 3.31
N PHE A 387 36.72 -18.54 2.80
CA PHE A 387 35.66 -19.52 2.68
C PHE A 387 35.24 -20.04 4.06
N LYS A 388 33.94 -20.06 4.25
CA LYS A 388 33.26 -20.59 5.43
C LYS A 388 32.52 -21.85 5.04
N ARG A 389 32.24 -22.68 6.05
CA ARG A 389 31.32 -23.79 5.91
C ARG A 389 30.06 -23.51 6.72
N LEU A 390 28.91 -23.59 6.06
CA LEU A 390 27.62 -23.75 6.70
C LEU A 390 27.48 -25.22 7.04
N PHE A 391 27.36 -25.55 8.31
CA PHE A 391 27.19 -26.94 8.76
C PHE A 391 25.73 -27.36 8.69
N HIS A 392 24.87 -26.49 9.21
CA HIS A 392 23.42 -26.54 9.10
C HIS A 392 22.89 -25.14 9.41
N TRP A 393 21.62 -24.94 9.19
CA TRP A 393 20.92 -23.75 9.60
C TRP A 393 19.51 -24.13 10.05
N GLY A 394 18.75 -23.17 10.50
CA GLY A 394 17.35 -23.43 10.81
C GLY A 394 16.60 -22.14 11.03
N VAL A 395 15.29 -22.27 10.99
CA VAL A 395 14.38 -21.15 11.14
C VAL A 395 13.45 -21.44 12.30
N ASP A 396 13.29 -20.44 13.14
CA ASP A 396 12.32 -20.43 14.22
C ASP A 396 11.04 -19.75 13.73
N LEU A 397 9.97 -20.53 13.59
CA LEU A 397 8.74 -20.09 12.95
C LEU A 397 7.50 -20.81 13.48
N PHE A 398 6.36 -20.28 13.08
CA PHE A 398 5.05 -20.87 13.19
C PHE A 398 4.45 -20.93 11.78
N ALA A 399 4.21 -22.14 11.26
CA ALA A 399 3.64 -22.34 9.93
C ALA A 399 2.75 -23.58 9.89
N LYS A 400 1.53 -23.43 9.37
CA LYS A 400 0.60 -24.53 9.13
C LYS A 400 0.68 -25.06 7.70
N THR A 401 1.23 -24.28 6.79
CA THR A 401 1.44 -24.64 5.39
C THR A 401 2.85 -25.14 5.15
N GLN A 402 3.04 -25.72 3.96
CA GLN A 402 4.36 -26.00 3.42
C GLN A 402 5.16 -24.71 3.27
N VAL A 403 6.29 -24.64 3.98
CA VAL A 403 7.30 -23.58 3.82
C VAL A 403 8.46 -24.14 3.02
N GLN A 404 8.88 -23.42 2.00
CA GLN A 404 10.09 -23.67 1.24
C GLN A 404 11.23 -22.80 1.78
N PHE A 405 12.33 -23.46 2.12
CA PHE A 405 13.57 -22.81 2.53
C PHE A 405 14.54 -22.80 1.35
N LYS A 406 15.42 -21.79 1.26
CA LYS A 406 16.51 -21.72 0.29
C LYS A 406 17.70 -20.99 0.90
N VAL A 407 18.90 -21.48 0.64
CA VAL A 407 20.16 -20.75 0.88
C VAL A 407 20.77 -20.43 -0.47
N ILE A 408 21.16 -19.18 -0.67
CA ILE A 408 21.69 -18.67 -1.93
C ILE A 408 23.12 -18.22 -1.68
N PRO A 409 24.15 -19.01 -2.04
CA PRO A 409 25.54 -18.56 -1.96
C PRO A 409 25.82 -17.54 -3.07
N ILE A 410 26.44 -16.42 -2.72
CA ILE A 410 26.88 -15.44 -3.72
C ILE A 410 28.27 -15.85 -4.20
N ALA A 411 28.33 -16.47 -5.37
CA ALA A 411 29.58 -16.85 -6.02
C ALA A 411 30.03 -15.75 -7.00
N TYR A 412 31.32 -15.43 -6.97
CA TYR A 412 31.97 -14.66 -8.02
C TYR A 412 31.99 -15.52 -9.30
N ASN A 413 31.54 -14.97 -10.43
CA ASN A 413 31.59 -15.67 -11.73
C ASN A 413 33.02 -16.14 -11.99
N ILE A 414 33.19 -17.45 -12.20
CA ILE A 414 34.46 -17.98 -12.69
C ILE A 414 34.44 -17.80 -14.22
N PRO A 415 35.45 -17.17 -14.83
CA PRO A 415 35.52 -17.10 -16.28
C PRO A 415 35.54 -18.52 -16.87
N VAL A 416 34.57 -18.82 -17.74
CA VAL A 416 34.52 -20.10 -18.47
C VAL A 416 35.67 -20.14 -19.45
N THR A 417 36.57 -21.11 -19.27
CA THR A 417 37.69 -21.32 -20.20
C THR A 417 37.29 -22.20 -21.38
N TRP A 418 37.91 -22.01 -22.55
CA TRP A 418 37.71 -22.88 -23.71
C TRP A 418 37.99 -24.36 -23.42
N GLY A 419 38.93 -24.64 -22.51
CA GLY A 419 39.24 -26.00 -22.06
C GLY A 419 38.07 -26.69 -21.34
N GLN A 420 37.26 -25.94 -20.57
CA GLN A 420 36.07 -26.47 -19.89
C GLN A 420 34.91 -26.76 -20.85
N LEU A 421 34.73 -25.93 -21.87
CA LEU A 421 33.74 -26.17 -22.93
C LEU A 421 34.06 -27.45 -23.71
N ASN A 422 35.34 -27.66 -24.01
CA ASN A 422 35.80 -28.84 -24.73
C ASN A 422 35.69 -30.12 -23.88
N SER A 423 36.06 -30.07 -22.60
CA SER A 423 36.01 -31.24 -21.71
C SER A 423 34.59 -31.69 -21.36
N GLN A 424 33.61 -30.79 -21.40
CA GLN A 424 32.19 -31.11 -21.19
C GLN A 424 31.43 -31.42 -22.49
N GLY A 425 32.12 -31.49 -23.63
CA GLY A 425 31.53 -31.86 -24.92
C GLY A 425 30.47 -30.87 -25.42
N ILE A 426 30.53 -29.61 -24.98
CA ILE A 426 29.59 -28.56 -25.38
C ILE A 426 29.83 -28.23 -26.86
N LYS A 427 28.82 -28.49 -27.69
CA LYS A 427 28.88 -28.27 -29.13
C LYS A 427 28.58 -26.81 -29.47
N TRP A 428 29.15 -26.34 -30.59
CA TRP A 428 28.95 -24.97 -31.09
C TRP A 428 27.47 -24.58 -31.26
N SER A 429 26.60 -25.55 -31.56
CA SER A 429 25.15 -25.35 -31.67
C SER A 429 24.49 -24.95 -30.34
N GLN A 430 25.09 -25.31 -29.20
CA GLN A 430 24.58 -25.02 -27.86
C GLN A 430 24.99 -23.62 -27.36
N LEU A 431 26.06 -23.03 -27.93
CA LEU A 431 26.57 -21.69 -27.61
C LEU A 431 25.77 -20.55 -28.26
N LYS A 432 24.79 -20.86 -29.11
CA LYS A 432 23.96 -19.88 -29.83
C LYS A 432 22.74 -19.38 -29.06
N SER A 433 22.64 -19.71 -27.77
CA SER A 433 21.58 -19.21 -26.90
C SER A 433 22.13 -18.11 -26.00
N TRP A 434 21.31 -17.13 -25.62
CA TRP A 434 21.67 -16.15 -24.57
C TRP A 434 21.82 -16.81 -23.18
N ALA A 435 21.55 -18.12 -23.07
CA ALA A 435 21.76 -18.89 -21.86
C ALA A 435 23.24 -19.28 -21.71
N ARG A 436 23.75 -19.16 -20.48
CA ARG A 436 25.14 -19.49 -20.15
C ARG A 436 25.27 -21.00 -19.97
N VAL A 437 25.82 -21.67 -20.98
CA VAL A 437 25.83 -23.13 -21.13
C VAL A 437 26.63 -23.88 -20.04
N LEU A 438 27.55 -23.20 -19.35
CA LEU A 438 28.39 -23.75 -18.28
C LEU A 438 28.28 -23.00 -16.95
N ASP A 439 27.28 -22.12 -16.78
CA ASP A 439 26.93 -21.67 -15.44
C ASP A 439 26.44 -22.92 -14.70
N VAL A 440 27.32 -23.52 -13.90
CA VAL A 440 26.86 -24.33 -12.78
C VAL A 440 26.06 -23.33 -11.95
N SER A 441 24.73 -23.47 -11.99
CA SER A 441 23.91 -22.84 -10.97
C SER A 441 24.44 -23.33 -9.64
N LEU A 442 25.25 -22.50 -8.98
CA LEU A 442 25.71 -22.71 -7.61
C LEU A 442 24.59 -22.40 -6.62
N ASP A 443 23.36 -22.20 -7.09
CA ASP A 443 22.17 -22.28 -6.25
C ASP A 443 22.06 -23.71 -5.72
N VAL A 444 22.78 -23.97 -4.63
CA VAL A 444 22.49 -25.08 -3.74
C VAL A 444 21.23 -24.69 -2.97
N SER A 445 20.09 -24.67 -3.67
CA SER A 445 18.80 -24.52 -3.02
C SER A 445 18.59 -25.76 -2.14
N ASP A 446 18.41 -25.54 -0.84
CA ASP A 446 17.95 -26.56 0.09
C ASP A 446 16.50 -26.28 0.44
N SER A 447 15.56 -26.93 -0.25
CA SER A 447 14.16 -26.85 0.09
C SER A 447 13.78 -28.05 0.93
N ALA A 448 13.66 -27.85 2.24
CA ALA A 448 12.78 -28.71 3.02
C ALA A 448 11.35 -28.18 2.91
N THR A 449 10.40 -29.07 3.08
CA THR A 449 8.98 -28.76 3.25
C THR A 449 8.58 -29.26 4.61
N SER A 450 8.08 -28.36 5.45
CA SER A 450 7.49 -28.72 6.73
C SER A 450 6.18 -27.97 6.88
N ALA A 451 5.12 -28.70 7.16
CA ALA A 451 3.88 -28.16 7.70
C ALA A 451 3.80 -28.58 9.17
N ASN A 452 3.63 -27.63 10.08
CA ASN A 452 3.32 -27.93 11.47
C ASN A 452 1.82 -27.70 11.71
N PRO A 453 0.97 -28.75 11.69
CA PRO A 453 -0.46 -28.59 11.94
C PRO A 453 -0.76 -28.24 13.40
N THR A 454 0.20 -28.42 14.32
CA THR A 454 0.03 -28.00 15.71
C THR A 454 0.39 -26.52 15.86
N ASN A 455 -0.44 -25.75 16.59
CA ASN A 455 -0.28 -24.32 16.85
C ASN A 455 0.92 -24.01 17.78
N VAL A 456 2.09 -24.56 17.50
CA VAL A 456 3.28 -24.46 18.35
C VAL A 456 4.44 -23.89 17.54
N ARG A 457 5.17 -22.97 18.17
CA ARG A 457 6.43 -22.45 17.63
C ARG A 457 7.44 -23.58 17.51
N THR A 458 8.00 -23.78 16.33
CA THR A 458 8.97 -24.85 16.07
C THR A 458 10.24 -24.32 15.44
N TYR A 459 11.35 -24.95 15.81
CA TYR A 459 12.64 -24.73 15.18
C TYR A 459 12.89 -25.82 14.13
N ILE A 460 12.88 -25.45 12.86
CA ILE A 460 13.11 -26.36 11.74
C ILE A 460 14.60 -26.35 11.42
N LYS A 461 15.27 -27.48 11.69
CA LYS A 461 16.70 -27.68 11.40
C LYS A 461 16.88 -28.20 9.98
N LEU A 462 17.68 -27.49 9.19
CA LEU A 462 18.01 -27.79 7.81
C LEU A 462 19.48 -28.23 7.73
N VAL A 463 19.69 -29.52 7.47
CA VAL A 463 20.98 -30.20 7.65
C VAL A 463 21.95 -30.10 6.47
N LYS A 464 21.54 -29.47 5.36
CA LYS A 464 22.42 -29.37 4.19
C LYS A 464 23.59 -28.43 4.49
N SER A 465 24.79 -28.98 4.33
CA SER A 465 26.03 -28.23 4.50
C SER A 465 26.51 -27.68 3.16
N LEU A 466 27.01 -26.44 3.14
CA LEU A 466 27.59 -25.83 1.94
C LEU A 466 28.82 -24.98 2.28
N ARG A 467 29.69 -24.75 1.30
CA ARG A 467 30.81 -23.81 1.40
C ARG A 467 30.44 -22.50 0.72
N PHE A 468 30.84 -21.37 1.31
CA PHE A 468 30.47 -20.05 0.81
C PHE A 468 31.47 -18.99 1.28
N ARG A 469 31.52 -17.85 0.59
CA ARG A 469 32.11 -16.60 1.13
C ARG A 469 31.02 -15.71 1.71
N GLN A 470 29.99 -15.54 0.90
CA GLN A 470 28.78 -14.79 1.16
C GLN A 470 27.56 -15.67 0.87
N LEU A 471 26.49 -15.53 1.66
CA LEU A 471 25.21 -16.21 1.42
C LEU A 471 24.03 -15.36 1.86
N ALA A 472 22.85 -15.64 1.30
CA ALA A 472 21.57 -15.10 1.75
C ALA A 472 20.60 -16.25 2.05
N PHE A 473 19.64 -16.00 2.94
CA PHE A 473 18.57 -16.93 3.26
C PHE A 473 17.26 -16.44 2.66
N ARG A 474 16.52 -17.34 2.03
CA ARG A 474 15.21 -17.05 1.47
C ARG A 474 14.19 -18.06 1.98
N ILE A 475 13.04 -17.55 2.42
CA ILE A 475 11.92 -18.36 2.93
C ILE A 475 10.70 -17.96 2.11
N ILE A 476 9.98 -18.95 1.59
CA ILE A 476 8.82 -18.77 0.72
C ILE A 476 7.72 -19.70 1.20
N SER A 477 6.49 -19.21 1.27
CA SER A 477 5.32 -20.06 1.53
C SER A 477 4.08 -19.45 0.89
N THR A 478 3.19 -20.28 0.39
CA THR A 478 1.87 -19.86 -0.09
C THR A 478 0.86 -20.10 1.04
N VAL A 479 0.08 -19.07 1.37
CA VAL A 479 -0.95 -19.11 2.42
C VAL A 479 -2.27 -18.60 1.84
N ASP A 480 -3.39 -18.98 2.47
CA ASP A 480 -4.73 -18.46 2.13
C ASP A 480 -5.28 -17.46 3.16
N GLY A 481 -4.52 -17.19 4.23
CA GLY A 481 -4.89 -16.27 5.30
C GLY A 481 -5.98 -16.78 6.26
N SER A 482 -6.50 -17.99 6.07
CA SER A 482 -7.50 -18.60 6.96
C SER A 482 -6.88 -19.23 8.21
N ILE A 483 -7.72 -19.67 9.15
CA ILE A 483 -7.27 -20.44 10.32
C ILE A 483 -6.53 -21.74 9.98
N ASN A 484 -6.69 -22.27 8.75
CA ASN A 484 -6.08 -23.52 8.33
C ASN A 484 -4.63 -23.31 7.83
N THR A 485 -4.35 -22.15 7.22
CA THR A 485 -3.01 -21.87 6.66
C THR A 485 -2.24 -20.81 7.42
N GLY A 486 -2.93 -19.89 8.09
CA GLY A 486 -2.37 -18.72 8.74
C GLY A 486 -2.57 -18.67 10.26
N PRO A 487 -1.94 -17.67 10.92
CA PRO A 487 -0.91 -16.80 10.35
C PRO A 487 0.41 -17.57 10.15
N LEU A 488 1.20 -17.21 9.13
CA LEU A 488 2.61 -17.62 9.05
C LEU A 488 3.44 -16.59 9.81
N ARG A 489 4.21 -17.02 10.80
CA ARG A 489 5.05 -16.12 11.61
C ARG A 489 6.49 -16.61 11.65
N ILE A 490 7.45 -15.73 11.44
CA ILE A 490 8.89 -16.05 11.50
C ILE A 490 9.53 -15.18 12.59
N PHE A 491 10.26 -15.81 13.50
CA PHE A 491 10.88 -15.14 14.65
C PHE A 491 12.36 -14.86 14.42
N SER A 492 13.10 -15.84 13.90
CA SER A 492 14.53 -15.68 13.61
C SER A 492 15.06 -16.78 12.70
N VAL A 493 16.21 -16.52 12.10
CA VAL A 493 17.01 -17.50 11.38
C VAL A 493 18.30 -17.72 12.17
N THR A 494 18.78 -18.96 12.26
CA THR A 494 20.06 -19.27 12.93
C THR A 494 20.93 -20.07 11.99
N ALA A 495 22.12 -19.54 11.69
CA ALA A 495 23.11 -20.21 10.86
C ALA A 495 24.25 -20.76 11.72
N PHE A 496 24.65 -22.01 11.50
CA PHE A 496 25.79 -22.62 12.19
C PHE A 496 26.98 -22.65 11.25
N THR A 497 27.90 -21.71 11.44
CA THR A 497 29.02 -21.48 10.53
C THR A 497 30.35 -21.55 11.27
N ASN A 498 31.40 -21.95 10.57
CA ASN A 498 32.79 -21.77 11.03
C ASN A 498 33.67 -21.52 9.80
N ASN A 499 34.77 -20.79 10.01
CA ASN A 499 35.80 -20.61 9.00
C ASN A 499 36.38 -21.99 8.64
N LYS A 500 36.48 -22.27 7.33
CA LYS A 500 37.01 -23.54 6.85
C LYS A 500 37.90 -23.32 5.63
N GLU A 501 38.96 -22.54 5.81
CA GLU A 501 40.20 -22.64 5.01
C GLU A 501 41.38 -21.90 5.66
N LEU A 502 42.56 -22.52 5.55
CA LEU A 502 43.90 -22.00 5.86
C LEU A 502 44.74 -22.18 4.57
N VAL A 503 44.54 -21.38 3.51
CA VAL A 503 45.53 -21.30 2.43
C VAL A 503 45.57 -19.90 1.81
N THR A 504 46.75 -19.30 1.89
CA THR A 504 47.28 -18.26 1.03
C THR A 504 47.38 -18.75 -0.42
N LYS A 505 46.39 -18.43 -1.26
CA LYS A 505 46.67 -18.29 -2.69
C LYS A 505 45.78 -17.21 -3.29
N LYS A 506 46.45 -16.17 -3.80
CA LYS A 506 45.88 -15.06 -4.55
C LYS A 506 45.03 -15.65 -5.69
N ILE A 507 43.74 -15.33 -5.73
CA ILE A 507 42.90 -15.58 -6.89
C ILE A 507 42.53 -14.20 -7.41
N SER A 508 43.21 -13.84 -8.49
CA SER A 508 42.98 -12.68 -9.35
C SER A 508 41.60 -12.69 -9.98
#